data_AF-A0A1X0S862-F1
#
_entry.id   AF-A0A1X0S862-F1
#
_cell.length_a   1.000
_cell.length_b   1.000
_cell.length_c   1.000
_cell.angle_alpha   90.00
_cell.angle_beta   90.00
_cell.angle_gamma   90.00
#
_symmetry.space_group_name_H-M   'P 1'
#
loop_
_entity.id
_entity.type
_entity.pdbx_description
1 polymer ?
#
loop_
_entity_poly.entity_id
_entity_poly.type
_entity_poly.pdbx_seq_one_letter_code
_entity_poly.pdbx_strand_id
1 'polypeptide(L)' 'MFGLRKFDVPAFRPVVPFIAGGAIVLYLVNKAQTAMINSEQYRNDPRNPALASGKKAH' A
#
# COMPACT_ATOMS: atom_id res chain seq x y z
N MET A 1 -31.04 27.84 10.32
CA MET A 1 -29.89 27.33 9.56
C MET A 1 -30.25 25.93 9.08
N PHE A 2 -30.43 25.72 7.78
CA PHE A 2 -30.67 24.39 7.23
C PHE A 2 -29.34 23.62 7.26
N GLY A 3 -29.26 22.57 8.08
CA GLY A 3 -28.07 21.73 8.17
C GLY A 3 -27.83 20.95 6.88
N LEU A 4 -26.57 20.55 6.64
CA LEU A 4 -26.23 19.65 5.54
C LEU A 4 -26.99 18.33 5.73
N ARG A 5 -27.85 18.00 4.77
CA ARG A 5 -28.59 16.74 4.74
C ARG A 5 -27.75 15.67 4.04
N LYS A 6 -27.52 14.53 4.69
CA LYS A 6 -26.96 13.34 4.03
C LYS A 6 -28.04 12.74 3.14
N PHE A 7 -27.75 12.58 1.85
CA PHE A 7 -28.62 11.89 0.90
C PHE A 7 -28.12 10.46 0.70
N ASP A 8 -29.03 9.48 0.69
CA ASP A 8 -28.69 8.08 0.46
C ASP A 8 -28.45 7.84 -1.03
N VAL A 9 -27.25 8.20 -1.48
CA VAL A 9 -26.76 7.92 -2.82
C VAL A 9 -26.07 6.55 -2.84
N PRO A 10 -26.26 5.72 -3.88
CA PRO A 10 -25.66 4.39 -3.98
C PRO A 10 -24.17 4.49 -4.38
N ALA A 11 -23.35 5.11 -3.53
CA ALA A 11 -21.94 5.38 -3.83
C ALA A 11 -21.06 4.12 -3.75
N PHE A 12 -21.40 3.15 -2.89
CA PHE A 12 -20.53 2.01 -2.62
C PHE A 12 -20.41 1.06 -3.82
N ARG A 13 -21.54 0.76 -4.47
CA ARG A 13 -21.60 -0.22 -5.57
C ARG A 13 -20.67 0.12 -6.76
N PRO A 14 -20.62 1.35 -7.28
CA PRO A 14 -19.66 1.71 -8.33
C PRO A 14 -18.21 1.84 -7.84
N VAL A 15 -17.98 2.04 -6.53
CA VAL A 15 -16.64 2.22 -5.95
C VAL A 15 -15.91 0.89 -5.72
N VAL A 16 -16.65 -0.21 -5.53
CA VAL A 16 -16.10 -1.56 -5.29
C VAL A 16 -14.94 -1.97 -6.23
N PRO A 17 -15.05 -1.87 -7.58
CA PRO A 17 -13.94 -2.26 -8.47
C PRO A 17 -12.67 -1.42 -8.25
N PHE A 18 -12.79 -0.16 -7.86
CA PHE A 18 -11.64 0.70 -7.57
C PHE A 18 -10.97 0.32 -6.24
N ILE A 19 -11.75 -0.01 -5.21
CA ILE A 19 -11.21 -0.53 -3.95
C ILE A 19 -10.49 -1.86 -4.19
N ALA A 20 -11.11 -2.77 -4.94
CA ALA A 20 -10.50 -4.05 -5.29
C ALA A 20 -9.19 -3.87 -6.08
N GLY A 21 -9.20 -3.02 -7.11
CA GLY A 21 -8.00 -2.68 -7.87
C GLY A 21 -6.91 -2.05 -7.00
N GLY A 22 -7.26 -1.10 -6.14
CA GLY A 22 -6.33 -0.48 -5.20
C GLY A 22 -5.70 -1.48 -4.23
N ALA A 23 -6.50 -2.42 -3.70
CA ALA A 23 -6.01 -3.48 -2.84
C ALA A 23 -5.02 -4.42 -3.57
N ILE A 24 -5.31 -4.78 -4.82
CA ILE A 24 -4.43 -5.60 -5.66
C ILE A 24 -3.11 -4.87 -5.91
N VAL A 25 -3.16 -3.61 -6.34
CA VAL A 25 -1.96 -2.80 -6.60
C VAL A 25 -1.12 -2.66 -5.33
N LEU A 26 -1.75 -2.37 -4.19
CA LEU A 26 -1.07 -2.22 -2.92
C LEU A 26 -0.32 -3.50 -2.53
N TYR A 27 -0.96 -4.67 -2.70
CA TYR A 27 -0.32 -5.97 -2.45
C TYR A 27 0.88 -6.22 -3.36
N LEU A 28 0.72 -5.97 -4.66
CA LEU A 28 1.78 -6.20 -5.65
C LEU A 28 2.96 -5.25 -5.44
N VAL A 29 2.71 -3.97 -5.21
CA VAL A 29 3.75 -2.98 -4.93
C VAL A 29 4.48 -3.31 -3.64
N ASN A 30 3.77 -3.72 -2.59
CA ASN A 30 4.41 -4.14 -1.34
C ASN A 30 5.38 -5.32 -1.54
N LYS A 31 4.96 -6.32 -2.32
CA LYS A 31 5.83 -7.45 -2.70
C LYS A 31 7.04 -7.00 -3.52
N ALA A 32 6.82 -6.18 -4.54
CA ALA A 32 7.88 -5.66 -5.39
C ALA A 32 8.90 -4.84 -4.59
N GLN A 33 8.45 -3.94 -3.72
CA GLN A 33 9.30 -3.14 -2.84
C GLN A 33 10.15 -4.03 -1.94
N THR A 34 9.55 -5.04 -1.32
CA THR A 34 10.27 -5.99 -0.46
C THR A 34 11.37 -6.74 -1.23
N ALA A 35 11.14 -7.10 -2.50
CA ALA A 35 12.16 -7.73 -3.32
C ALA A 35 13.28 -6.75 -3.71
N MET A 36 12.92 -5.53 -4.17
CA MET A 36 13.88 -4.53 -4.63
C MET A 36 14.82 -4.06 -3.52
N ILE A 37 14.31 -3.92 -2.30
CA ILE A 37 15.10 -3.43 -1.17
C ILE A 37 16.16 -4.43 -0.69
N ASN A 38 16.01 -5.71 -1.04
CA ASN A 38 16.96 -6.77 -0.75
C ASN A 38 17.93 -7.04 -1.91
N SER A 39 17.81 -6.31 -3.03
CA SER A 39 18.75 -6.41 -4.15
C SER A 39 20.17 -5.97 -3.74
N GLU A 40 21.18 -6.43 -4.47
CA GLU A 40 22.59 -6.12 -4.19
C GLU A 40 22.85 -4.61 -4.03
N GLN A 41 22.22 -3.80 -4.87
CA GLN A 41 22.41 -2.35 -4.87
C GLN A 41 21.91 -1.66 -3.59
N TYR A 42 20.84 -2.17 -2.98
CA TYR A 42 20.12 -1.48 -1.89
C TYR A 42 20.15 -2.22 -0.55
N ARG A 43 20.63 -3.47 -0.49
CA ARG A 43 20.63 -4.25 0.75
C ARG A 43 21.43 -3.62 1.89
N ASN A 44 22.51 -2.88 1.56
CA ASN A 44 23.43 -2.28 2.52
C ASN A 44 23.23 -0.76 2.65
N ASP A 45 22.20 -0.19 2.03
CA ASP A 45 21.91 1.24 2.17
C ASP A 45 21.45 1.51 3.62
N PRO A 46 22.07 2.45 4.37
CA PRO A 46 21.67 2.76 5.74
C PRO A 46 20.21 3.26 5.87
N ARG A 47 19.60 3.70 4.78
CA ARG A 47 18.19 4.12 4.72
C ARG A 47 17.22 2.95 4.52
N ASN A 48 17.73 1.74 4.33
CA ASN A 48 16.90 0.56 4.09
C ASN A 48 16.11 0.18 5.36
N PRO A 49 14.76 0.29 5.38
CA PRO A 49 13.93 -0.11 6.51
C PRO A 49 14.04 -1.61 6.87
N ALA A 50 14.51 -2.48 5.97
CA ALA A 50 14.80 -3.88 6.29
C ALA A 50 15.91 -4.00 7.35
N LEU A 51 16.91 -3.11 7.32
CA LEU A 51 17.98 -3.08 8.32
C LEU A 51 17.47 -2.60 9.69
N ALA A 52 16.60 -1.59 9.70
CA ALA A 52 16.01 -1.05 10.92
C ALA A 52 15.04 -2.04 11.62
N SER A 53 14.39 -2.91 10.84
CA SER A 53 13.45 -3.90 11.37
C SER A 53 14.12 -5.16 11.94
N GLY A 54 15.46 -5.23 11.95
CA GLY A 54 16.20 -6.37 12.48
C GLY A 54 16.01 -7.68 11.70
N LYS A 55 15.37 -7.60 10.53
CA LYS A 55 15.22 -8.73 9.61
C LYS A 55 16.60 -9.02 9.02
N LYS A 56 17.32 -9.96 9.63
CA LYS A 56 18.60 -10.42 9.08
C LYS A 56 18.35 -10.93 7.67
N ALA A 57 19.17 -10.47 6.72
CA ALA A 57 19.22 -11.06 5.39
C ALA A 57 19.43 -12.57 5.56
N HIS A 58 18.51 -13.36 5.00
CA HIS A 58 18.67 -14.80 4.88
C HIS A 58 19.87 -15.10 3.98
#